data_AF-A0AA39UMR6-F1
#
_entry.id   AF-A0AA39UMR6-F1
#
_cell.length_a   1.000
_cell.length_b   1.000
_cell.length_c   1.000
_cell.angle_alpha   90.00
_cell.angle_beta   90.00
_cell.angle_gamma   90.00
#
_symmetry.space_group_name_H-M   'P 1'
#
loop_
_entity.id
_entity.type
_entity.pdbx_description
1 polymer ?
#
loop_
_entity_poly.entity_id
_entity_poly.type
_entity_poly.pdbx_seq_one_letter_code
_entity_poly.pdbx_strand_id
1 'polypeptide(L)'
;MGFEQCICIIRVSGNLCTLTLFSDLPQAAGWLPLWQLLISVTAVFNSVQNFVTLKLTRKIYPQAAVTGLQARTFAVWTLTSAVVRAYAAYNINEKHVYDLTLFTYLIAFGHFSSELLIFRTATVNPGLISPVIVSTTSLVWMISQYDFYVKSP
;
A
#
# COMPACT_ATOMS: atom_id res chain seq x y z
N MET A 1 -15.93 34.78 -5.15
CA MET A 1 -17.08 33.87 -4.99
C MET A 1 -17.03 32.90 -6.15
N GLY A 2 -16.72 31.65 -5.84
CA GLY A 2 -16.10 30.69 -6.76
C GLY A 2 -17.08 29.92 -7.65
N PHE A 3 -16.56 29.67 -8.85
CA PHE A 3 -16.84 28.64 -9.85
C PHE A 3 -17.95 27.62 -9.56
N GLU A 4 -18.88 27.61 -10.50
CA GLU A 4 -19.95 26.65 -10.70
C GLU A 4 -19.43 25.22 -10.90
N GLN A 5 -19.96 24.28 -10.11
CA GLN A 5 -19.91 22.84 -10.39
C GLN A 5 -21.10 22.45 -11.27
N CYS A 6 -20.92 22.52 -12.58
CA CYS A 6 -21.82 21.84 -13.53
C CYS A 6 -21.33 20.39 -13.73
N ILE A 7 -21.85 19.46 -12.93
CA ILE A 7 -21.94 18.05 -13.34
C ILE A 7 -23.43 17.73 -13.45
N CYS A 8 -23.88 17.61 -14.70
CA CYS A 8 -25.21 17.17 -15.07
C CYS A 8 -25.38 15.70 -14.64
N ILE A 9 -26.04 15.46 -13.51
CA ILE A 9 -26.42 14.11 -13.09
C ILE A 9 -27.68 13.72 -13.87
N ILE A 10 -27.51 12.79 -14.82
CA ILE A 10 -28.59 12.08 -15.47
C ILE A 10 -29.41 11.34 -14.40
N ARG A 11 -30.68 11.71 -14.28
CA ARG A 11 -31.68 11.01 -13.47
C ARG A 11 -32.02 9.67 -14.12
N VAL A 12 -31.47 8.57 -13.62
CA VAL A 12 -31.96 7.21 -13.92
C VAL A 12 -32.64 6.63 -12.69
N SER A 13 -33.93 6.36 -12.87
CA SER A 13 -34.83 5.65 -11.97
C SER A 13 -34.31 4.23 -11.67
N GLY A 14 -34.37 3.83 -10.39
CA GLY A 14 -34.34 2.43 -9.95
C GLY A 14 -32.96 1.81 -9.78
N ASN A 15 -32.35 1.98 -8.59
CA ASN A 15 -31.50 1.01 -7.86
C ASN A 15 -30.78 1.73 -6.70
N LEU A 16 -31.36 1.69 -5.50
CA LEU A 16 -30.85 2.40 -4.32
C LEU A 16 -29.54 1.82 -3.73
N CYS A 17 -29.02 0.71 -4.27
CA CYS A 17 -27.96 -0.09 -3.64
C CYS A 17 -26.57 0.03 -4.29
N THR A 18 -26.47 0.57 -5.50
CA THR A 18 -25.19 0.62 -6.26
C THR A 18 -24.42 1.94 -6.14
N LEU A 19 -24.97 2.95 -5.45
CA LEU A 19 -24.39 4.29 -5.37
C LEU A 19 -23.58 4.57 -4.09
N THR A 20 -23.55 3.65 -3.10
CA THR A 20 -22.83 3.85 -1.83
C THR A 20 -21.36 3.42 -1.88
N LEU A 21 -21.00 2.47 -2.75
CA LEU A 21 -19.62 1.97 -2.80
C LEU A 21 -18.62 3.02 -3.30
N PHE A 22 -19.04 3.90 -4.21
CA PHE A 22 -18.17 4.95 -4.76
C PHE A 22 -18.06 6.18 -3.85
N SER A 23 -19.03 6.41 -2.95
CA SER A 23 -18.95 7.50 -1.97
C SER A 23 -17.92 7.23 -0.88
N ASP A 24 -17.65 5.95 -0.57
CA ASP A 24 -16.72 5.56 0.49
C ASP A 24 -15.25 5.45 -0.01
N LEU A 25 -15.01 5.68 -1.30
CA LEU A 25 -13.65 5.72 -1.87
C LEU A 25 -12.96 7.05 -1.56
N PRO A 26 -11.62 7.06 -1.52
CA PRO A 26 -10.86 8.30 -1.39
C PRO A 26 -11.24 9.34 -2.44
N GLN A 27 -11.65 10.53 -1.98
CA GLN A 27 -12.06 11.65 -2.84
C GLN A 27 -10.92 12.65 -3.11
N ALA A 28 -9.72 12.38 -2.58
CA ALA A 28 -8.56 13.25 -2.80
C ALA A 28 -8.10 13.22 -4.27
N ALA A 29 -7.55 14.35 -4.73
CA ALA A 29 -7.14 14.51 -6.13
C ALA A 29 -6.02 13.53 -6.53
N GLY A 30 -6.06 13.05 -7.78
CA GLY A 30 -5.05 12.15 -8.32
C GLY A 30 -5.21 10.68 -7.90
N TRP A 31 -4.31 9.82 -8.37
CA TRP A 31 -4.47 8.36 -8.30
C TRP A 31 -3.77 7.69 -7.12
N LEU A 32 -2.89 8.43 -6.44
CA LEU A 32 -2.08 7.91 -5.34
C LEU A 32 -2.96 7.43 -4.15
N PRO A 33 -4.06 8.11 -3.77
CA PRO A 33 -4.99 7.61 -2.75
C PRO A 33 -5.58 6.23 -3.05
N LEU A 34 -6.07 6.02 -4.27
CA LEU A 34 -6.62 4.73 -4.71
C LEU A 34 -5.54 3.65 -4.73
N TRP A 35 -4.32 4.01 -5.15
CA TRP A 35 -3.17 3.12 -5.09
C TRP A 35 -2.85 2.68 -3.65
N GLN A 36 -2.85 3.61 -2.69
CA GLN A 36 -2.62 3.27 -1.27
C GLN A 36 -3.68 2.29 -0.75
N LEU A 37 -4.95 2.50 -1.12
CA LEU A 37 -6.04 1.61 -0.73
C LEU A 37 -5.85 0.19 -1.31
N LEU A 38 -5.51 0.10 -2.60
CA LEU A 38 -5.23 -1.19 -3.26
C LEU A 38 -4.07 -1.95 -2.59
N ILE A 39 -2.98 -1.25 -2.30
CA ILE A 39 -1.81 -1.86 -1.65
C ILE A 39 -2.14 -2.27 -0.21
N SER A 40 -2.95 -1.48 0.51
CA SER A 40 -3.42 -1.84 1.84
C SER A 40 -4.22 -3.14 1.83
N VAL A 41 -5.22 -3.28 0.94
CA VAL A 41 -6.02 -4.50 0.80
C VAL A 41 -5.13 -5.71 0.47
N THR A 42 -4.20 -5.54 -0.47
CA THR A 42 -3.26 -6.61 -0.85
C THR A 42 -2.36 -7.02 0.33
N ALA A 43 -1.92 -6.06 1.13
CA ALA A 43 -1.11 -6.31 2.32
C ALA A 43 -1.90 -7.00 3.45
N VAL A 44 -3.19 -6.68 3.64
CA VAL A 44 -4.08 -7.42 4.55
C VAL A 44 -4.20 -8.87 4.09
N PHE A 45 -4.45 -9.11 2.81
CA PHE A 45 -4.52 -10.46 2.24
C PHE A 45 -3.20 -11.24 2.42
N ASN A 46 -2.05 -10.59 2.24
CA ASN A 46 -0.74 -11.17 2.52
C ASN A 46 -0.57 -11.51 4.01
N SER A 47 -1.01 -10.63 4.91
CA SER A 47 -0.91 -10.82 6.36
C SER A 47 -1.74 -12.03 6.81
N VAL A 48 -2.99 -12.13 6.36
CA VAL A 48 -3.87 -13.28 6.65
C VAL A 48 -3.22 -14.58 6.14
N GLN A 49 -2.67 -14.58 4.92
CA GLN A 49 -1.96 -15.75 4.41
C GLN A 49 -0.76 -16.13 5.27
N ASN A 50 0.07 -15.19 5.71
CA ASN A 50 1.24 -15.49 6.54
C ASN A 50 0.87 -16.02 7.94
N PHE A 51 -0.31 -15.70 8.47
CA PHE A 51 -0.83 -16.31 9.70
C PHE A 51 -1.25 -17.77 9.51
N VAL A 52 -1.74 -18.12 8.33
CA VAL A 52 -2.31 -19.45 8.03
C VAL A 52 -1.30 -20.39 7.35
N THR A 53 -0.37 -19.85 6.56
CA THR A 53 0.54 -20.65 5.73
C THR A 53 1.93 -20.02 5.59
N LEU A 54 2.94 -20.89 5.51
CA LEU A 54 4.34 -20.49 5.28
C LEU A 54 4.72 -20.50 3.80
N LYS A 55 3.81 -20.93 2.90
CA LYS A 55 4.11 -21.16 1.48
C LYS A 55 4.63 -19.91 0.79
N LEU A 56 4.01 -18.75 1.05
CA LEU A 56 4.38 -17.50 0.38
C LEU A 56 5.67 -16.91 0.98
N THR A 57 5.82 -16.93 2.30
CA THR A 57 7.03 -16.47 2.99
C THR A 57 8.27 -17.27 2.58
N ARG A 58 8.15 -18.60 2.43
CA ARG A 58 9.23 -19.47 1.93
C ARG A 58 9.63 -19.18 0.50
N LYS A 59 8.70 -18.73 -0.34
CA LYS A 59 9.05 -18.29 -1.70
C LYS A 59 9.91 -17.02 -1.66
N ILE A 60 9.67 -16.12 -0.71
CA ILE A 60 10.48 -14.90 -0.56
C ILE A 60 11.89 -15.25 -0.09
N TYR A 61 12.00 -16.13 0.92
CA TYR A 61 13.28 -16.49 1.56
C TYR A 61 13.64 -17.98 1.36
N PRO A 62 13.90 -18.44 0.13
CA PRO A 62 14.14 -19.86 -0.13
C PRO A 62 15.48 -20.36 0.43
N GLN A 63 16.44 -19.45 0.71
CA GLN A 63 17.76 -19.80 1.22
C GLN A 63 17.83 -19.82 2.76
N ALA A 64 16.70 -19.56 3.44
CA ALA A 64 16.62 -19.51 4.90
C ALA A 64 15.57 -20.46 5.46
N ALA A 65 15.78 -20.92 6.69
CA ALA A 65 14.82 -21.71 7.43
C ALA A 65 13.67 -20.84 7.94
N VAL A 66 12.61 -20.68 7.12
CA VAL A 66 11.44 -19.87 7.49
C VAL A 66 10.61 -20.58 8.55
N THR A 67 10.55 -19.98 9.74
CA THR A 67 9.76 -20.48 10.89
C THR A 67 8.35 -19.92 10.92
N GLY A 68 7.45 -20.60 11.63
CA GLY A 68 6.08 -20.11 11.84
C GLY A 68 6.02 -18.82 12.67
N LEU A 69 6.93 -18.64 13.62
CA LEU A 69 7.01 -17.40 14.39
C LEU A 69 7.43 -16.22 13.49
N GLN A 70 8.47 -16.40 12.66
CA GLN A 70 8.91 -15.38 11.72
C GLN A 70 7.78 -14.97 10.76
N ALA A 71 7.04 -15.94 10.21
CA ALA A 71 5.94 -15.64 9.30
C ALA A 71 4.84 -14.80 9.98
N ARG A 72 4.49 -15.11 11.24
CA ARG A 72 3.51 -14.31 12.01
C ARG A 72 4.04 -12.91 12.35
N THR A 73 5.32 -12.77 12.67
CA THR A 73 5.93 -11.45 12.87
C THR A 73 5.93 -10.62 11.59
N PHE A 74 6.26 -11.25 10.45
CA PHE A 74 6.17 -10.62 9.13
C PHE A 74 4.73 -10.25 8.75
N ALA A 75 3.74 -11.05 9.18
CA ALA A 75 2.32 -10.75 9.01
C ALA A 75 1.92 -9.48 9.78
N VAL A 76 2.27 -9.38 11.07
CA VAL A 76 1.97 -8.18 11.89
C VAL A 76 2.65 -6.95 11.32
N TRP A 77 3.92 -7.07 10.92
CA TRP A 77 4.66 -5.99 10.26
C TRP A 77 3.94 -5.47 9.00
N THR A 78 3.50 -6.40 8.15
CA THR A 78 2.80 -6.09 6.90
C THR A 78 1.43 -5.47 7.19
N LEU A 79 0.73 -5.94 8.21
CA LEU A 79 -0.55 -5.40 8.66
C LEU A 79 -0.39 -3.97 9.20
N THR A 80 0.65 -3.69 9.98
CA THR A 80 0.96 -2.32 10.44
C THR A 80 1.14 -1.37 9.25
N SER A 81 1.89 -1.81 8.23
CA SER A 81 2.05 -1.02 6.99
C SER A 81 0.72 -0.85 6.24
N ALA A 82 -0.14 -1.87 6.22
CA ALA A 82 -1.46 -1.78 5.60
C ALA A 82 -2.36 -0.73 6.28
N VAL A 83 -2.36 -0.68 7.61
CA VAL A 83 -3.14 0.31 8.38
C VAL A 83 -2.67 1.73 8.06
N VAL A 84 -1.36 1.98 8.06
CA VAL A 84 -0.80 3.29 7.71
C VAL A 84 -1.21 3.70 6.30
N ARG A 85 -1.09 2.79 5.32
CA ARG A 85 -1.45 3.06 3.92
C ARG A 85 -2.96 3.26 3.72
N ALA A 86 -3.80 2.50 4.42
CA ALA A 86 -5.24 2.74 4.41
C ALA A 86 -5.56 4.14 4.96
N TYR A 87 -4.94 4.53 6.07
CA TYR A 87 -5.14 5.86 6.64
C TYR A 87 -4.68 6.97 5.68
N ALA A 88 -3.56 6.75 4.99
CA ALA A 88 -3.05 7.65 3.96
C ALA A 88 -3.96 7.74 2.73
N ALA A 89 -4.64 6.66 2.35
CA ALA A 89 -5.61 6.71 1.27
C ALA A 89 -6.68 7.79 1.53
N TYR A 90 -7.12 7.96 2.78
CA TYR A 90 -8.14 8.95 3.13
C TYR A 90 -7.58 10.31 3.56
N ASN A 91 -6.30 10.39 3.96
CA ASN A 91 -5.68 11.60 4.52
C ASN A 91 -4.37 11.96 3.80
N ILE A 92 -4.31 11.77 2.48
CA ILE A 92 -3.05 11.88 1.73
C ILE A 92 -2.45 13.30 1.75
N ASN A 93 -3.27 14.33 1.95
CA ASN A 93 -2.80 15.72 1.95
C ASN A 93 -2.17 16.13 3.29
N GLU A 94 -2.33 15.30 4.34
CA GLU A 94 -1.73 15.55 5.64
C GLU A 94 -0.25 15.16 5.61
N LYS A 95 0.63 16.15 5.79
CA LYS A 95 2.09 15.96 5.72
C LYS A 95 2.58 14.79 6.56
N HIS A 96 2.13 14.71 7.81
CA HIS A 96 2.59 13.68 8.75
C HIS A 96 2.17 12.27 8.31
N VAL A 97 0.97 12.14 7.73
CA VAL A 97 0.46 10.85 7.23
C VAL A 97 1.21 10.46 5.96
N TYR A 98 1.47 11.42 5.07
CA TYR A 98 2.24 11.22 3.85
C TYR A 98 3.66 10.74 4.16
N ASP A 99 4.35 11.45 5.04
CA ASP A 99 5.72 11.14 5.46
C ASP A 99 5.79 9.74 6.10
N LEU A 100 4.87 9.44 7.03
CA LEU A 100 4.83 8.13 7.68
C LEU A 100 4.64 7.00 6.65
N THR A 101 3.77 7.21 5.67
CA THR A 101 3.49 6.25 4.60
C THR A 101 4.71 6.06 3.70
N LEU A 102 5.37 7.15 3.32
CA LEU A 102 6.62 7.15 2.56
C LEU A 102 7.71 6.36 3.32
N PHE A 103 7.84 6.55 4.63
CA PHE A 103 8.75 5.76 5.45
C PHE A 103 8.42 4.27 5.47
N THR A 104 7.14 3.86 5.47
CA THR A 104 6.80 2.42 5.37
C THR A 104 7.31 1.79 4.07
N TYR A 105 7.29 2.54 2.97
CA TYR A 105 7.83 2.08 1.69
C TYR A 105 9.36 2.08 1.69
N LEU A 106 9.99 3.08 2.31
CA LEU A 106 11.45 3.14 2.46
C LEU A 106 11.98 1.96 3.27
N ILE A 107 11.34 1.62 4.39
CA ILE A 107 11.75 0.48 5.22
C ILE A 107 11.53 -0.84 4.45
N ALA A 108 10.41 -0.99 3.74
CA ALA A 108 10.16 -2.18 2.92
C ALA A 108 11.22 -2.34 1.82
N PHE A 109 11.54 -1.26 1.11
CA PHE A 109 12.59 -1.25 0.10
C PHE A 109 13.97 -1.60 0.69
N GLY A 110 14.32 -0.99 1.82
CA GLY A 110 15.57 -1.26 2.52
C GLY A 110 15.69 -2.72 2.99
N HIS A 111 14.61 -3.28 3.55
CA HIS A 111 14.53 -4.67 3.98
C HIS A 111 14.72 -5.65 2.81
N PHE A 112 13.96 -5.53 1.73
CA PHE A 112 14.10 -6.46 0.60
C PHE A 112 15.44 -6.29 -0.13
N SER A 113 15.98 -5.06 -0.19
CA SER A 113 17.30 -4.81 -0.76
C SER A 113 18.42 -5.42 0.08
N SER A 114 18.35 -5.34 1.41
CA SER A 114 19.36 -5.95 2.29
C SER A 114 19.30 -7.47 2.25
N GLU A 115 18.10 -8.06 2.18
CA GLU A 115 17.92 -9.51 2.05
C GLU A 115 18.41 -10.07 0.71
N LEU A 116 18.41 -9.25 -0.35
CA LEU A 116 18.97 -9.60 -1.65
C LEU A 116 20.49 -9.42 -1.73
N LEU A 117 21.00 -8.27 -1.28
CA LEU A 117 22.38 -7.85 -1.53
C LEU A 117 23.35 -8.28 -0.42
N ILE A 118 22.90 -8.23 0.83
CA ILE A 118 23.76 -8.42 2.02
C ILE A 118 23.55 -9.82 2.60
N PHE A 119 22.33 -10.12 3.06
CA PHE A 119 22.04 -11.39 3.75
C PHE A 119 21.84 -12.56 2.80
N ARG A 120 21.49 -12.29 1.54
CA ARG A 120 21.29 -13.28 0.47
C ARG A 120 20.30 -14.40 0.84
N THR A 121 19.34 -14.11 1.72
CA THR A 121 18.29 -15.07 2.10
C THR A 121 17.17 -15.10 1.07
N ALA A 122 16.97 -13.99 0.36
CA ALA A 122 15.96 -13.82 -0.66
C ALA A 122 16.51 -14.17 -2.05
N THR A 123 15.63 -14.64 -2.95
CA THR A 123 16.00 -14.96 -4.33
C THR A 123 15.04 -14.29 -5.30
N VAL A 124 15.56 -13.79 -6.42
CA VAL A 124 14.75 -13.15 -7.47
C VAL A 124 13.81 -14.18 -8.09
N ASN A 125 12.58 -14.19 -7.62
CA ASN A 125 11.49 -15.03 -8.10
C ASN A 125 10.16 -14.27 -8.04
N PRO A 126 9.07 -14.77 -8.64
CA PRO A 126 7.80 -14.05 -8.67
C PRO A 126 7.24 -13.68 -7.28
N GLY A 127 7.60 -14.42 -6.23
CA GLY A 127 7.20 -14.11 -4.85
C GLY A 127 7.88 -12.86 -4.29
N LEU A 128 9.16 -12.64 -4.60
CA LEU A 128 9.92 -11.46 -4.16
C LEU A 128 9.74 -10.24 -5.07
N ILE A 129 9.60 -10.48 -6.37
CA ILE A 129 9.49 -9.40 -7.38
C ILE A 129 8.28 -8.51 -7.08
N SER A 130 7.15 -9.07 -6.66
CA SER A 130 5.94 -8.30 -6.35
C SER A 130 6.19 -7.25 -5.23
N PRO A 131 6.68 -7.62 -4.03
CA PRO A 131 7.05 -6.65 -2.99
C PRO A 131 8.09 -5.61 -3.42
N VAL A 132 9.09 -6.00 -4.21
CA VAL A 132 10.15 -5.07 -4.68
C VAL A 132 9.58 -4.05 -5.66
N ILE A 133 8.77 -4.48 -6.64
CA ILE A 133 8.12 -3.56 -7.58
C ILE A 133 7.20 -2.61 -6.82
N VAL A 134 6.31 -3.13 -5.98
CA VAL A 134 5.32 -2.32 -5.24
C VAL A 134 6.03 -1.28 -4.36
N SER A 135 7.07 -1.69 -3.61
CA SER A 135 7.79 -0.76 -2.73
C SER A 135 8.53 0.31 -3.53
N THR A 136 9.22 -0.07 -4.60
CA THR A 136 10.00 0.86 -5.43
C THR A 136 9.10 1.85 -6.17
N THR A 137 8.05 1.38 -6.85
CA THR A 137 7.13 2.24 -7.59
C THR A 137 6.38 3.19 -6.67
N SER A 138 5.91 2.71 -5.51
CA SER A 138 5.22 3.56 -4.54
C SER A 138 6.16 4.63 -3.97
N LEU A 139 7.40 4.25 -3.63
CA LEU A 139 8.39 5.18 -3.09
C LEU A 139 8.73 6.28 -4.10
N VAL A 140 9.05 5.90 -5.35
CA VAL A 140 9.36 6.87 -6.41
C VAL A 140 8.16 7.77 -6.70
N TRP A 141 6.95 7.19 -6.80
CA TRP A 141 5.75 7.98 -7.08
C TRP A 141 5.48 8.99 -5.96
N MET A 142 5.56 8.57 -4.70
CA MET A 142 5.36 9.47 -3.57
C MET A 142 6.41 10.59 -3.50
N ILE A 143 7.69 10.29 -3.77
CA ILE A 143 8.72 11.34 -3.83
C ILE A 143 8.42 12.31 -4.98
N SER A 144 8.05 11.80 -6.16
CA SER A 144 7.82 12.62 -7.36
C SER A 144 6.57 13.51 -7.30
N GLN A 145 5.62 13.19 -6.42
CA GLN A 145 4.35 13.93 -6.27
C GLN A 145 4.22 14.56 -4.88
N TYR A 146 5.33 14.69 -4.15
CA TYR A 146 5.32 15.21 -2.78
C TYR A 146 4.65 16.59 -2.72
N ASP A 147 5.13 17.55 -3.52
CA ASP A 147 4.61 18.93 -3.51
C ASP A 147 3.17 19.05 -4.03
N PHE A 148 2.69 18.08 -4.81
CA PHE A 148 1.31 18.06 -5.29
C PHE A 148 0.33 17.71 -4.16
N TYR A 149 0.72 16.78 -3.29
CA TYR A 149 -0.12 16.27 -2.19
C TYR A 149 0.11 17.03 -0.88
N VAL A 150 1.37 17.28 -0.55
CA VAL A 150 1.80 17.98 0.67
C VAL A 150 2.07 19.44 0.30
N LYS A 151 1.04 20.27 0.45
CA LYS A 151 1.23 21.72 0.31
C LYS A 151 1.98 22.24 1.52
N SER A 152 3.03 23.02 1.27
CA SER A 152 3.68 23.78 2.34
C SER A 152 2.68 24.75 2.95
N PRO A 153 2.65 24.91 4.29
CA PRO A 153 1.75 25.85 4.96
C PRO A 153 1.98 27.30 4.55
#